data_AF-A0A3L8DED5-F1
#
_entry.id   AF-A0A3L8DED5-F1
#
_cell.length_a   1.000
_cell.length_b   1.000
_cell.length_c   1.000
_cell.angle_alpha   90.00
_cell.angle_beta   90.00
_cell.angle_gamma   90.00
#
_symmetry.space_group_name_H-M   'P 1'
#
loop_
_entity.id
_entity.type
_entity.pdbx_description
1 polymer ?
#
loop_
_entity_poly.entity_id
_entity_poly.type
_entity_poly.pdbx_seq_one_letter_code
_entity_poly.pdbx_strand_id
1 'polypeptide(L)'
;MGTTPSRYEDLSQNMHLERFCGRQSIPANDIFWNNFLSYNMRPPITRNDQIELDSRLDISCQQLLVNNLTTGNFGTLIQVSLIRINQLLAPVQNQNILSAWQTYNALFAVRCILKYLIETVGEEEMLKYIEAPQITAANEALSSLRLEEFFEALIELITDVPLCEFTYVVHLEAINCLLVLLSVQLFSNTAAEYSTVYRIAMHAHSSRHASAVVCTLLHNFIQQEHAPPGLLTQQPGGSIVFSIAAGLWNVIRMGIGSGSKNVQIAHNGAAEDEERKRDTETPLASQSLLLLLVLTNHCTAVQNPYRKALFSFIDMQGEYC
;
A
#
# COMPACT_ATOMS: atom_id res chain seq x y z
N MET A 1 -14.38 -22.32 10.96
CA MET A 1 -14.15 -21.72 9.63
C MET A 1 -14.18 -20.21 9.86
N GLY A 2 -13.05 -19.53 9.69
CA GLY A 2 -12.89 -18.12 10.07
C GLY A 2 -13.73 -17.21 9.19
N THR A 3 -14.43 -16.26 9.80
CA THR A 3 -15.13 -15.19 9.10
C THR A 3 -14.09 -14.24 8.51
N THR A 4 -14.13 -14.05 7.19
CA THR A 4 -13.34 -13.01 6.52
C THR A 4 -13.73 -11.65 7.09
N PRO A 5 -12.80 -10.86 7.65
CA PRO A 5 -13.17 -9.58 8.25
C PRO A 5 -13.66 -8.66 7.13
N SER A 6 -14.82 -8.06 7.37
CA SER A 6 -15.42 -7.07 6.48
C SER A 6 -15.54 -5.69 7.12
N ARG A 7 -15.38 -5.65 8.45
CA ARG A 7 -15.39 -4.43 9.27
C ARG A 7 -14.14 -4.39 10.15
N TYR A 8 -13.75 -3.19 10.58
CA TYR A 8 -12.66 -3.01 11.54
C TYR A 8 -12.93 -3.70 12.89
N GLU A 9 -14.21 -3.80 13.26
CA GLU A 9 -14.69 -4.49 14.47
C GLU A 9 -14.28 -5.97 14.52
N ASP A 10 -14.11 -6.62 13.36
CA ASP A 10 -13.79 -8.03 13.24
C ASP A 10 -12.28 -8.31 13.41
N LEU A 11 -11.43 -7.28 13.39
CA LEU A 11 -9.97 -7.43 13.42
C LEU A 11 -9.45 -7.99 14.74
N SER A 12 -10.02 -7.56 15.87
CA SER A 12 -9.55 -7.96 17.20
C SER A 12 -9.82 -9.44 17.53
N GLN A 13 -10.69 -10.09 16.77
CA GLN A 13 -11.04 -11.52 16.90
C GLN A 13 -10.51 -12.35 15.72
N ASN A 14 -9.67 -11.76 14.87
CA ASN A 14 -9.20 -12.42 13.66
C ASN A 14 -8.09 -13.44 13.96
N MET A 15 -8.43 -14.72 13.88
CA MET A 15 -7.49 -15.83 14.09
C MET A 15 -6.28 -15.81 13.13
N HIS A 16 -6.42 -15.29 11.91
CA HIS A 16 -5.30 -15.17 10.98
C HIS A 16 -4.34 -14.06 11.41
N LEU A 17 -4.85 -12.94 11.92
CA LEU A 17 -4.04 -11.85 12.47
C LEU A 17 -3.33 -12.29 13.76
N GLU A 18 -4.01 -13.03 14.62
CA GLU A 18 -3.41 -13.64 15.82
C GLU A 18 -2.29 -14.61 15.44
N ARG A 19 -2.51 -15.48 14.43
CA ARG A 19 -1.46 -16.38 13.95
C ARG A 19 -0.27 -15.62 13.36
N PHE A 20 -0.51 -14.56 12.59
CA PHE A 20 0.53 -13.71 12.01
C PHE A 20 1.41 -13.04 13.08
N CYS A 21 0.79 -12.50 14.14
CA CYS A 21 1.48 -11.83 15.25
C CYS A 21 1.99 -12.82 16.32
N GLY A 22 1.76 -14.12 16.13
CA GLY A 22 2.09 -15.17 17.08
C GLY A 22 3.58 -15.48 17.16
N ARG A 23 3.90 -16.58 17.87
CA ARG A 23 5.28 -17.00 18.17
C ARG A 23 5.89 -17.98 17.17
N GLN A 24 5.16 -18.30 16.09
CA GLN A 24 5.60 -19.24 15.07
C GLN A 24 5.94 -18.51 13.77
N SER A 25 7.06 -18.88 13.16
CA SER A 25 7.42 -18.42 11.82
C SER A 25 6.46 -18.99 10.78
N ILE A 26 6.04 -18.15 9.85
CA ILE A 26 5.19 -18.52 8.71
C ILE A 26 6.04 -18.43 7.44
N PRO A 27 6.26 -19.52 6.70
CA PRO A 27 7.08 -19.49 5.49
C PRO A 27 6.32 -18.85 4.32
N ALA A 28 7.05 -18.28 3.35
CA ALA A 28 6.47 -17.53 2.22
C ALA A 28 5.54 -18.38 1.32
N ASN A 29 5.76 -19.70 1.28
CA ASN A 29 4.98 -20.65 0.47
C ASN A 29 3.78 -21.27 1.21
N ASP A 30 3.49 -20.85 2.45
CA ASP A 30 2.37 -21.39 3.24
C ASP A 30 1.01 -20.94 2.65
N ILE A 31 0.03 -21.86 2.61
CA ILE A 31 -1.35 -21.57 2.21
C ILE A 31 -2.03 -20.52 3.12
N PHE A 32 -1.48 -20.30 4.31
CA PHE A 32 -1.84 -19.22 5.22
C PHE A 32 -2.01 -17.89 4.49
N TRP A 33 -1.07 -17.51 3.62
CA TRP A 33 -1.08 -16.21 2.96
C TRP A 33 -2.29 -16.00 2.05
N ASN A 34 -2.77 -17.07 1.41
CA ASN A 34 -3.99 -16.99 0.60
C ASN A 34 -5.21 -16.65 1.47
N ASN A 35 -5.30 -17.21 2.67
CA ASN A 35 -6.41 -16.92 3.60
C ASN A 35 -6.24 -15.58 4.30
N PHE A 36 -5.01 -15.27 4.76
CA PHE A 36 -4.69 -14.03 5.43
C PHE A 36 -4.94 -12.81 4.54
N LEU A 37 -4.59 -12.88 3.25
CA LEU A 37 -4.76 -11.79 2.28
C LEU A 37 -6.12 -11.79 1.58
N SER A 38 -7.08 -12.61 2.03
CA SER A 38 -8.43 -12.67 1.45
C SER A 38 -9.45 -11.82 2.20
N TYR A 39 -9.02 -10.81 2.97
CA TYR A 39 -9.94 -9.93 3.70
C TYR A 39 -10.63 -8.88 2.80
N ASN A 40 -11.82 -8.45 3.21
CA ASN A 40 -12.63 -7.48 2.46
C ASN A 40 -12.85 -6.23 3.30
N MET A 41 -11.75 -5.54 3.59
CA MET A 41 -11.77 -4.33 4.40
C MET A 41 -11.70 -3.10 3.52
N ARG A 42 -12.47 -2.08 3.91
CA ARG A 42 -12.36 -0.78 3.27
C ARG A 42 -11.04 -0.09 3.63
N PRO A 43 -10.39 0.59 2.68
CA PRO A 43 -9.37 1.56 3.03
C PRO A 43 -9.97 2.64 3.96
N PRO A 44 -9.20 3.17 4.92
CA PRO A 44 -9.63 4.31 5.72
C PRO A 44 -9.74 5.55 4.82
N ILE A 45 -10.87 6.23 4.85
CA ILE A 45 -11.16 7.39 3.99
C ILE A 45 -11.06 8.68 4.79
N THR A 46 -11.48 8.62 6.05
CA THR A 46 -11.40 9.75 6.97
C THR A 46 -10.31 9.52 8.00
N ARG A 47 -9.85 10.62 8.61
CA ARG A 47 -8.96 10.55 9.78
C ARG A 47 -9.54 9.69 10.90
N ASN A 48 -10.85 9.76 11.11
CA ASN A 48 -11.51 8.95 12.13
C ASN A 48 -11.45 7.45 11.81
N ASP A 49 -11.59 7.08 10.53
CA ASP A 49 -11.42 5.69 10.10
C ASP A 49 -10.00 5.19 10.36
N GLN A 50 -8.99 6.04 10.11
CA GLN A 50 -7.60 5.70 10.39
C GLN A 50 -7.35 5.53 11.90
N ILE A 51 -7.90 6.41 12.73
CA ILE A 51 -7.80 6.29 14.21
C ILE A 51 -8.47 5.00 14.69
N GLU A 52 -9.63 4.65 14.13
CA GLU A 52 -10.32 3.40 14.47
C GLU A 52 -9.47 2.19 14.07
N LEU A 53 -8.95 2.17 12.84
CA LEU A 53 -8.07 1.11 12.35
C LEU A 53 -6.84 0.94 13.24
N ASP A 54 -6.14 2.03 13.55
CA ASP A 54 -4.96 2.03 14.41
C ASP A 54 -5.30 1.47 15.80
N SER A 55 -6.41 1.91 16.40
CA SER A 55 -6.87 1.40 17.71
C SER A 55 -7.20 -0.10 17.68
N ARG A 56 -7.70 -0.63 16.55
CA ARG A 56 -8.03 -2.05 16.41
C ARG A 56 -6.81 -2.93 16.17
N LEU A 57 -5.79 -2.38 15.51
CA LEU A 57 -4.53 -3.09 15.22
C LEU A 57 -3.53 -3.03 16.38
N ASP A 58 -3.64 -2.07 17.30
CA ASP A 58 -2.66 -1.82 18.36
C ASP A 58 -2.21 -3.09 19.11
N ILE A 59 -3.16 -3.91 19.58
CA ILE A 59 -2.83 -5.16 20.31
C ILE A 59 -2.03 -6.13 19.42
N SER A 60 -2.44 -6.29 18.16
CA SER A 60 -1.76 -7.17 17.20
C SER A 60 -0.36 -6.64 16.86
N CYS A 61 -0.23 -5.33 16.65
CA CYS A 61 1.04 -4.67 16.39
C CYS A 61 1.99 -4.76 17.59
N GLN A 62 1.50 -4.63 18.84
CA GLN A 62 2.29 -4.86 20.05
C GLN A 62 2.80 -6.32 20.13
N GLN A 63 1.94 -7.30 19.83
CA GLN A 63 2.35 -8.70 19.79
C GLN A 63 3.41 -8.96 18.72
N LEU A 64 3.22 -8.37 17.53
CA LEU A 64 4.19 -8.45 16.43
C LEU A 64 5.52 -7.81 16.84
N LEU A 65 5.51 -6.67 17.54
CA LEU A 65 6.70 -5.99 18.03
C LEU A 65 7.53 -6.90 18.96
N VAL A 66 6.87 -7.69 19.80
CA VAL A 66 7.55 -8.63 20.71
C VAL A 66 8.09 -9.85 19.97
N ASN A 67 7.33 -10.41 19.03
CA ASN A 67 7.63 -11.73 18.46
C ASN A 67 8.44 -11.67 17.15
N ASN A 68 8.33 -10.60 16.36
CA ASN A 68 8.79 -10.58 14.97
C ASN A 68 10.31 -10.69 14.81
N LEU A 69 11.12 -10.17 15.73
CA LEU A 69 12.58 -10.36 15.69
C LEU A 69 13.00 -11.83 15.80
N THR A 70 12.12 -12.69 16.32
CA THR A 70 12.31 -14.14 16.38
C THR A 70 11.60 -14.86 15.23
N THR A 71 10.37 -14.46 14.88
CA THR A 71 9.58 -15.19 13.86
C THR A 71 9.88 -14.78 12.42
N GLY A 72 10.28 -13.54 12.17
CA GLY A 72 10.51 -12.99 10.83
C GLY A 72 9.24 -12.85 9.99
N ASN A 73 8.05 -12.86 10.60
CA ASN A 73 6.77 -12.88 9.88
C ASN A 73 6.51 -11.62 9.05
N PHE A 74 6.93 -10.45 9.52
CA PHE A 74 6.80 -9.20 8.78
C PHE A 74 7.69 -9.17 7.55
N GLY A 75 8.94 -9.62 7.70
CA GLY A 75 9.86 -9.81 6.58
C GLY A 75 9.27 -10.74 5.51
N THR A 76 8.63 -11.83 5.92
CA THR A 76 7.95 -12.72 4.97
C THR A 76 6.69 -12.12 4.35
N LEU A 77 5.94 -11.28 5.07
CA LEU A 77 4.83 -10.54 4.46
C LEU A 77 5.34 -9.61 3.35
N ILE A 78 6.49 -8.94 3.53
CA ILE A 78 7.11 -8.13 2.48
C ILE A 78 7.53 -9.02 1.30
N GLN A 79 8.16 -10.18 1.56
CA GLN A 79 8.51 -11.13 0.50
C GLN A 79 7.27 -11.64 -0.27
N VAL A 80 6.18 -11.94 0.42
CA VAL A 80 4.92 -12.32 -0.20
C VAL A 80 4.34 -11.17 -1.02
N SER A 81 4.44 -9.94 -0.52
CA SER A 81 4.02 -8.74 -1.26
C SER A 81 4.81 -8.58 -2.56
N LEU A 82 6.14 -8.74 -2.51
CA LEU A 82 7.01 -8.74 -3.69
C LEU A 82 6.59 -9.80 -4.73
N ILE A 83 6.29 -11.03 -4.29
CA ILE A 83 5.79 -12.09 -5.18
C ILE A 83 4.49 -11.67 -5.86
N ARG A 84 3.57 -11.01 -5.15
CA ARG A 84 2.29 -10.54 -5.70
C ARG A 84 2.46 -9.37 -6.66
N ILE A 85 3.32 -8.41 -6.35
CA ILE A 85 3.67 -7.30 -7.26
C ILE A 85 4.22 -7.85 -8.57
N ASN A 86 5.19 -8.78 -8.50
CA ASN A 86 5.77 -9.42 -9.68
C ASN A 86 4.74 -10.21 -10.52
N GLN A 87 3.69 -10.76 -9.90
CA GLN A 87 2.58 -11.38 -10.63
C GLN A 87 1.74 -10.37 -11.41
N LEU A 88 1.60 -9.13 -10.92
CA LEU A 88 0.93 -8.05 -11.64
C LEU A 88 1.81 -7.46 -12.75
N LEU A 89 3.12 -7.40 -12.55
CA LEU A 89 4.08 -6.97 -13.58
C LEU A 89 4.24 -7.99 -14.71
N ALA A 90 3.91 -9.26 -14.46
CA ALA A 90 3.92 -10.29 -15.50
C ALA A 90 2.89 -10.00 -16.63
N PRO A 91 3.10 -10.53 -17.85
CA PRO A 91 2.24 -10.25 -19.00
C PRO A 91 0.74 -10.49 -18.74
N VAL A 92 -0.10 -9.65 -19.37
CA VAL A 92 -1.56 -9.46 -19.18
C VAL A 92 -2.40 -10.74 -18.98
N GLN A 93 -1.98 -11.88 -19.52
CA GLN A 93 -2.68 -13.16 -19.34
C GLN A 93 -2.73 -13.64 -17.87
N ASN A 94 -1.83 -13.15 -17.02
CA ASN A 94 -1.77 -13.46 -15.58
C ASN A 94 -2.44 -12.39 -14.70
N GLN A 95 -2.79 -11.23 -15.27
CA GLN A 95 -3.45 -10.16 -14.53
C GLN A 95 -4.93 -10.49 -14.37
N ASN A 96 -5.30 -10.93 -13.17
CA ASN A 96 -6.70 -11.13 -12.81
C ASN A 96 -7.04 -10.28 -11.59
N ILE A 97 -8.33 -10.01 -11.43
CA ILE A 97 -8.89 -9.21 -10.32
C ILE A 97 -8.45 -9.77 -8.96
N LEU A 98 -8.35 -11.09 -8.83
CA LEU A 98 -7.96 -11.74 -7.58
C LEU A 98 -6.50 -11.42 -7.21
N SER A 99 -5.59 -11.43 -8.18
CA SER A 99 -4.18 -11.07 -8.01
C SER A 99 -4.05 -9.60 -7.60
N ALA A 100 -4.80 -8.69 -8.25
CA ALA A 100 -4.78 -7.28 -7.89
C ALA A 100 -5.30 -7.05 -6.46
N TRP A 101 -6.40 -7.70 -6.11
CA TRP A 101 -6.97 -7.62 -4.75
C TRP A 101 -6.02 -8.17 -3.67
N GLN A 102 -5.42 -9.34 -3.89
CA GLN A 102 -4.45 -9.88 -2.94
C GLN A 102 -3.18 -9.03 -2.84
N THR A 103 -2.76 -8.40 -3.95
CA THR A 103 -1.64 -7.45 -3.94
C THR A 103 -1.98 -6.22 -3.10
N TYR A 104 -3.15 -5.61 -3.32
CA TYR A 104 -3.65 -4.51 -2.49
C TYR A 104 -3.67 -4.89 -1.00
N ASN A 105 -4.26 -6.05 -0.66
CA ASN A 105 -4.34 -6.49 0.73
C ASN A 105 -2.95 -6.74 1.36
N ALA A 106 -1.98 -7.20 0.57
CA ALA A 106 -0.60 -7.38 1.05
C ALA A 106 0.05 -6.03 1.33
N LEU A 107 -0.03 -5.09 0.38
CA LEU A 107 0.48 -3.74 0.53
C LEU A 107 -0.16 -3.00 1.70
N PHE A 108 -1.47 -3.14 1.87
CA PHE A 108 -2.20 -2.52 2.99
C PHE A 108 -1.73 -3.04 4.34
N ALA A 109 -1.56 -4.36 4.48
CA ALA A 109 -1.03 -4.95 5.70
C ALA A 109 0.40 -4.46 5.97
N VAL A 110 1.25 -4.40 4.95
CA VAL A 110 2.62 -3.87 5.05
C VAL A 110 2.59 -2.40 5.48
N ARG A 111 1.77 -1.55 4.86
CA ARG A 111 1.67 -0.13 5.22
C ARG A 111 1.27 0.08 6.67
N CYS A 112 0.27 -0.66 7.15
CA CYS A 112 -0.19 -0.56 8.54
C CYS A 112 0.94 -0.87 9.52
N ILE A 113 1.72 -1.92 9.24
CA ILE A 113 2.84 -2.33 10.11
C ILE A 113 4.01 -1.35 10.00
N LEU A 114 4.36 -0.89 8.79
CA LEU A 114 5.41 0.12 8.60
C LEU A 114 5.09 1.41 9.36
N LYS A 115 3.85 1.92 9.21
CA LYS A 115 3.39 3.09 9.95
C LYS A 115 3.56 2.91 11.45
N TYR A 116 3.10 1.78 11.99
CA TYR A 116 3.23 1.48 13.41
C TYR A 116 4.70 1.42 13.86
N LEU A 117 5.58 0.74 13.13
CA LEU A 117 7.00 0.62 13.49
C LEU A 117 7.72 1.98 13.45
N ILE A 118 7.46 2.79 12.42
CA ILE A 118 8.04 4.14 12.30
C ILE A 118 7.59 5.02 13.48
N GLU A 119 6.30 4.98 13.83
CA GLU A 119 5.72 5.78 14.92
C GLU A 119 6.20 5.33 16.31
N THR A 120 6.55 4.04 16.50
CA THR A 120 6.83 3.45 17.82
C THR A 120 8.31 3.25 18.11
N VAL A 121 9.08 2.75 17.14
CA VAL A 121 10.50 2.39 17.33
C VAL A 121 11.46 3.14 16.41
N GLY A 122 10.95 3.86 15.41
CA GLY A 122 11.76 4.65 14.48
C GLY A 122 12.48 3.81 13.42
N GLU A 123 13.23 4.50 12.55
CA GLU A 123 13.79 3.92 11.33
C GLU A 123 14.80 2.78 11.58
N GLU A 124 15.76 2.97 12.49
CA GLU A 124 16.83 1.98 12.72
C GLU A 124 16.30 0.64 13.24
N GLU A 125 15.36 0.67 14.17
CA GLU A 125 14.72 -0.56 14.66
C GLU A 125 13.79 -1.14 13.59
N MET A 126 12.98 -0.32 12.92
CA MET A 126 12.08 -0.76 11.85
C MET A 126 12.83 -1.57 10.77
N LEU A 127 14.05 -1.17 10.40
CA LEU A 127 14.93 -1.96 9.52
C LEU A 127 15.24 -3.35 10.07
N LYS A 128 15.52 -3.51 11.36
CA LYS A 128 15.75 -4.82 11.98
C LYS A 128 14.51 -5.71 11.94
N TYR A 129 13.32 -5.12 12.06
CA TYR A 129 12.06 -5.86 11.93
C TYR A 129 11.80 -6.32 10.49
N ILE A 130 12.13 -5.49 9.50
CA ILE A 130 12.06 -5.85 8.08
C ILE A 130 13.04 -6.97 7.77
N GLU A 131 14.28 -6.88 8.24
CA GLU A 131 15.38 -7.79 7.92
C GLU A 131 15.51 -8.97 8.89
N ALA A 132 14.55 -9.17 9.79
CA ALA A 132 14.56 -10.26 10.75
C ALA A 132 14.64 -11.63 10.03
N PRO A 133 15.58 -12.52 10.41
CA PRO A 133 15.76 -13.80 9.76
C PRO A 133 14.62 -14.77 10.10
N GLN A 134 14.27 -15.65 9.17
CA GLN A 134 13.36 -16.77 9.44
C GLN A 134 14.14 -17.95 10.03
N ILE A 135 13.70 -18.48 11.17
CA ILE A 135 14.35 -19.61 11.87
C ILE A 135 14.49 -20.86 10.96
N THR A 136 13.60 -21.03 9.98
CA THR A 136 13.56 -22.19 9.08
C THR A 136 14.49 -22.06 7.86
N ALA A 137 15.04 -20.89 7.57
CA ALA A 137 15.95 -20.67 6.44
C ALA A 137 17.41 -20.87 6.90
N ALA A 138 17.77 -22.12 7.21
CA ALA A 138 19.09 -22.46 7.76
C ALA A 138 20.26 -22.30 6.78
N ASN A 139 20.04 -21.86 5.54
CA ASN A 139 21.10 -21.62 4.56
C ASN A 139 20.57 -20.67 3.49
N GLU A 140 20.74 -19.37 3.69
CA GLU A 140 20.93 -18.44 2.57
C GLU A 140 21.40 -17.10 3.13
N ALA A 141 22.68 -16.82 2.95
CA ALA A 141 23.24 -15.47 3.03
C ALA A 141 22.75 -14.66 1.82
N LEU A 142 21.42 -14.52 1.68
CA LEU A 142 20.79 -13.78 0.59
C LEU A 142 20.35 -12.42 1.13
N SER A 143 21.26 -11.47 0.97
CA SER A 143 21.09 -10.01 0.88
C SER A 143 20.07 -9.33 1.80
N SER A 144 20.60 -8.58 2.76
CA SER A 144 19.95 -7.57 3.60
C SER A 144 19.44 -6.35 2.80
N LEU A 145 18.57 -6.58 1.81
CA LEU A 145 18.06 -5.56 0.86
C LEU A 145 16.54 -5.58 0.72
N ARG A 146 15.80 -6.24 1.63
CA ARG A 146 14.35 -6.43 1.47
C ARG A 146 13.60 -5.11 1.40
N LEU A 147 14.03 -4.10 2.16
CA LEU A 147 13.46 -2.75 2.04
C LEU A 147 13.75 -2.11 0.68
N GLU A 148 14.97 -2.26 0.14
CA GLU A 148 15.35 -1.69 -1.16
C GLU A 148 14.57 -2.37 -2.29
N GLU A 149 14.49 -3.70 -2.29
CA GLU A 149 13.68 -4.49 -3.22
C GLU A 149 12.20 -4.10 -3.15
N PHE A 150 11.65 -3.92 -1.93
CA PHE A 150 10.27 -3.49 -1.76
C PHE A 150 10.05 -2.07 -2.29
N PHE A 151 10.97 -1.15 -2.03
CA PHE A 151 10.88 0.22 -2.54
C PHE A 151 10.93 0.24 -4.07
N GLU A 152 11.85 -0.49 -4.69
CA GLU A 152 11.96 -0.61 -6.14
C GLU A 152 10.70 -1.22 -6.76
N ALA A 153 10.19 -2.32 -6.19
CA ALA A 153 8.96 -2.95 -6.65
C ALA A 153 7.72 -2.04 -6.55
N LEU A 154 7.64 -1.16 -5.54
CA LEU A 154 6.58 -0.15 -5.44
C LEU A 154 6.68 0.88 -6.57
N ILE A 155 7.90 1.29 -6.92
CA ILE A 155 8.15 2.22 -8.02
C ILE A 155 7.79 1.58 -9.37
N GLU A 156 8.25 0.36 -9.63
CA GLU A 156 7.90 -0.41 -10.83
C GLU A 156 6.39 -0.65 -10.93
N LEU A 157 5.71 -0.96 -9.82
CA LEU A 157 4.26 -1.09 -9.81
C LEU A 157 3.58 0.19 -10.25
N ILE A 158 4.02 1.35 -9.75
CA ILE A 158 3.43 2.64 -10.12
C ILE A 158 3.65 2.94 -11.60
N THR A 159 4.82 2.62 -12.16
CA THR A 159 5.16 3.00 -13.55
C THR A 159 4.70 2.00 -14.60
N ASP A 160 4.73 0.70 -14.29
CA ASP A 160 4.67 -0.35 -15.31
C ASP A 160 3.35 -1.13 -15.27
N VAL A 161 2.62 -1.12 -14.14
CA VAL A 161 1.27 -1.71 -14.08
C VAL A 161 0.28 -0.75 -14.74
N PRO A 162 -0.57 -1.21 -15.68
CA PRO A 162 -1.57 -0.36 -16.29
C PRO A 162 -2.65 0.04 -15.28
N LEU A 163 -2.98 1.34 -15.26
CA LEU A 163 -4.07 1.86 -14.46
C LEU A 163 -5.42 1.44 -15.08
N CYS A 164 -6.20 0.68 -14.32
CA CYS A 164 -7.56 0.29 -14.64
C CYS A 164 -8.38 0.09 -13.35
N GLU A 165 -9.66 -0.25 -13.48
CA GLU A 165 -10.62 -0.30 -12.35
C GLU A 165 -10.12 -1.13 -11.16
N PHE A 166 -9.51 -2.30 -11.42
CA PHE A 166 -9.06 -3.20 -10.35
C PHE A 166 -7.62 -2.96 -9.90
N THR A 167 -6.80 -2.21 -10.65
CA THR A 167 -5.45 -1.82 -10.24
C THR A 167 -5.42 -0.46 -9.56
N TYR A 168 -6.47 0.36 -9.68
CA TYR A 168 -6.56 1.71 -9.08
C TYR A 168 -6.18 1.73 -7.59
N VAL A 169 -6.77 0.82 -6.78
CA VAL A 169 -6.43 0.71 -5.36
C VAL A 169 -5.02 0.21 -5.11
N VAL A 170 -4.48 -0.60 -6.01
CA VAL A 170 -3.12 -1.11 -5.89
C VAL A 170 -2.13 0.04 -6.09
N HIS A 171 -2.34 0.89 -7.11
CA HIS A 171 -1.54 2.10 -7.33
C HIS A 171 -1.65 3.06 -6.14
N LEU A 172 -2.88 3.33 -5.68
CA LEU A 172 -3.11 4.21 -4.53
C LEU A 172 -2.38 3.69 -3.28
N GLU A 173 -2.48 2.38 -3.01
CA GLU A 173 -1.85 1.78 -1.85
C GLU A 173 -0.32 1.75 -1.98
N ALA A 174 0.22 1.53 -3.17
CA ALA A 174 1.66 1.61 -3.42
C ALA A 174 2.22 3.02 -3.15
N ILE A 175 1.51 4.05 -3.61
CA ILE A 175 1.86 5.45 -3.30
C ILE A 175 1.80 5.70 -1.79
N ASN A 176 0.75 5.22 -1.11
CA ASN A 176 0.63 5.37 0.34
C ASN A 176 1.75 4.63 1.10
N CYS A 177 2.20 3.47 0.63
CA CYS A 177 3.36 2.77 1.19
C CYS A 177 4.63 3.62 1.09
N LEU A 178 4.90 4.20 -0.09
CA LEU A 178 6.04 5.10 -0.29
C LEU A 178 5.96 6.33 0.61
N LEU A 179 4.78 6.94 0.73
CA LEU A 179 4.56 8.09 1.61
C LEU A 179 4.81 7.74 3.08
N VAL A 180 4.34 6.58 3.56
CA VAL A 180 4.62 6.11 4.92
C VAL A 180 6.11 5.89 5.12
N LEU A 181 6.81 5.25 4.19
CA LEU A 181 8.26 5.08 4.26
C LEU A 181 8.98 6.44 4.30
N LEU A 182 8.64 7.37 3.42
CA LEU A 182 9.26 8.70 3.36
C LEU A 182 8.88 9.58 4.57
N SER A 183 7.84 9.23 5.33
CA SER A 183 7.44 9.94 6.55
C SER A 183 8.38 9.71 7.74
N VAL A 184 9.39 8.83 7.64
CA VAL A 184 10.38 8.57 8.70
C VAL A 184 11.01 9.85 9.29
N GLN A 185 11.15 10.90 8.48
CA GLN A 185 11.71 12.19 8.91
C GLN A 185 10.82 12.95 9.91
N LEU A 186 9.53 12.62 9.99
CA LEU A 186 8.64 13.19 11.02
C LEU A 186 8.90 12.57 12.40
N PHE A 187 9.53 11.40 12.45
CA PHE A 187 9.74 10.60 13.66
C PHE A 187 11.22 10.41 14.00
N SER A 188 12.12 11.00 13.21
CA SER A 188 13.57 10.89 13.37
C SER A 188 14.20 12.26 13.61
N ASN A 189 15.16 12.32 14.53
CA ASN A 189 16.03 13.49 14.69
C ASN A 189 17.27 13.40 13.79
N THR A 190 17.43 12.30 13.07
CA THR A 190 18.57 12.06 12.18
C THR A 190 18.37 12.84 10.90
N ALA A 191 19.38 13.63 10.51
CA ALA A 191 19.37 14.34 9.25
C ALA A 191 19.12 13.36 8.10
N ALA A 192 18.28 13.77 7.15
CA ALA A 192 17.77 12.85 6.13
C ALA A 192 18.85 12.23 5.23
N GLU A 193 20.05 12.83 5.16
CA GLU A 193 21.18 12.28 4.41
C GLU A 193 21.68 10.94 4.97
N TYR A 194 21.42 10.69 6.26
CA TYR A 194 21.75 9.43 6.93
C TYR A 194 20.56 8.46 7.00
N SER A 195 19.35 8.88 6.59
CA SER A 195 18.19 8.00 6.53
C SER A 195 18.37 6.97 5.43
N THR A 196 18.29 5.69 5.78
CA THR A 196 18.38 4.57 4.85
C THR A 196 17.24 4.64 3.82
N VAL A 197 16.02 4.96 4.25
CA VAL A 197 14.86 5.10 3.34
C VAL A 197 15.12 6.17 2.29
N TYR A 198 15.59 7.36 2.69
CA TYR A 198 15.87 8.44 1.75
C TYR A 198 17.11 8.18 0.90
N ARG A 199 18.10 7.46 1.43
CA ARG A 199 19.23 6.99 0.63
C ARG A 199 18.78 6.03 -0.46
N ILE A 200 17.89 5.09 -0.16
CA ILE A 200 17.27 4.20 -1.16
C ILE A 200 16.53 5.05 -2.21
N ALA A 201 15.61 5.92 -1.77
CA ALA A 201 14.81 6.76 -2.66
C ALA A 201 15.66 7.63 -3.60
N MET A 202 16.80 8.14 -3.12
CA MET A 202 17.67 9.04 -3.87
C MET A 202 18.87 8.33 -4.54
N HIS A 203 18.93 7.00 -4.47
CA HIS A 203 20.05 6.23 -5.02
C HIS A 203 20.04 6.20 -6.56
N ALA A 204 21.19 5.85 -7.15
CA ALA A 204 21.36 5.81 -8.60
C ALA A 204 20.42 4.81 -9.31
N HIS A 205 19.99 3.75 -8.64
CA HIS A 205 19.04 2.79 -9.21
C HIS A 205 17.64 3.39 -9.35
N SER A 206 17.12 4.02 -8.28
CA SER A 206 15.87 4.78 -8.30
C SER A 206 15.89 5.97 -9.27
N SER A 207 17.08 6.50 -9.58
CA SER A 207 17.23 7.57 -10.58
C SER A 207 16.85 7.15 -12.01
N ARG A 208 16.95 5.85 -12.36
CA ARG A 208 16.54 5.33 -13.68
C ARG A 208 15.03 5.49 -13.90
N HIS A 209 14.25 5.24 -12.86
CA HIS A 209 12.79 5.37 -12.90
C HIS A 209 12.31 6.79 -12.62
N ALA A 210 13.19 7.74 -12.27
CA ALA A 210 12.77 9.06 -11.80
C ALA A 210 11.92 9.81 -12.84
N SER A 211 12.28 9.76 -14.12
CA SER A 211 11.50 10.38 -15.20
C SER A 211 10.13 9.70 -15.37
N ALA A 212 10.10 8.37 -15.36
CA ALA A 212 8.88 7.59 -15.46
C ALA A 212 7.93 7.89 -14.30
N VAL A 213 8.44 7.87 -13.06
CA VAL A 213 7.68 8.18 -11.84
C VAL A 213 7.12 9.60 -11.89
N VAL A 214 7.96 10.60 -12.20
CA VAL A 214 7.49 12.00 -12.29
C VAL A 214 6.41 12.14 -13.36
N CYS A 215 6.61 11.53 -14.54
CA CYS A 215 5.63 11.53 -15.61
C CYS A 215 4.30 10.89 -15.18
N THR A 216 4.35 9.69 -14.59
CA THR A 216 3.15 8.97 -14.13
C THR A 216 2.41 9.73 -13.04
N LEU A 217 3.11 10.25 -12.03
CA LEU A 217 2.49 11.00 -10.93
C LEU A 217 1.85 12.32 -11.42
N LEU A 218 2.52 13.03 -12.33
CA LEU A 218 1.95 14.21 -12.99
C LEU A 218 0.74 13.85 -13.85
N HIS A 219 0.82 12.75 -14.61
CA HIS A 219 -0.29 12.30 -15.44
C HIS A 219 -1.51 11.96 -14.57
N ASN A 220 -1.34 11.25 -13.46
CA ASN A 220 -2.42 10.98 -12.51
C ASN A 220 -3.05 12.28 -11.97
N PHE A 221 -2.21 13.27 -11.65
CA PHE A 221 -2.69 14.58 -11.19
C PHE A 221 -3.44 15.36 -12.27
N ILE A 222 -3.00 15.29 -13.53
CA ILE A 222 -3.65 15.97 -14.65
C ILE A 222 -4.98 15.30 -15.01
N GLN A 223 -5.03 13.97 -15.08
CA GLN A 223 -6.23 13.24 -15.49
C GLN A 223 -7.34 13.28 -14.44
N GLN A 224 -7.00 13.38 -13.14
CA GLN A 224 -7.97 13.39 -12.05
C GLN A 224 -8.97 12.22 -12.16
N GLU A 225 -8.47 11.01 -12.44
CA GLU A 225 -9.35 9.84 -12.60
C GLU A 225 -10.12 9.56 -11.30
N HIS A 226 -11.44 9.54 -11.42
CA HIS A 226 -12.32 9.23 -10.31
C HIS A 226 -12.09 7.80 -9.80
N ALA A 227 -12.12 7.66 -8.47
CA ALA A 227 -12.10 6.34 -7.86
C ALA A 227 -13.28 5.49 -8.38
N PRO A 228 -13.05 4.20 -8.67
CA PRO A 228 -14.11 3.29 -9.09
C PRO A 228 -15.35 3.34 -8.16
N PRO A 229 -16.57 3.32 -8.72
CA PRO A 229 -17.79 3.43 -7.92
C PRO A 229 -17.92 2.24 -6.95
N GLY A 230 -18.24 2.54 -5.69
CA GLY A 230 -18.37 1.52 -4.63
C GLY A 230 -17.07 1.21 -3.87
N LEU A 231 -15.92 1.70 -4.36
CA LEU A 231 -14.61 1.47 -3.75
C LEU A 231 -14.40 2.29 -2.46
N LEU A 232 -14.93 3.53 -2.45
CA LEU A 232 -14.77 4.50 -1.37
C LEU A 232 -16.11 5.00 -0.80
N THR A 233 -17.24 4.43 -1.22
CA THR A 233 -18.54 4.90 -0.73
C THR A 233 -18.87 4.28 0.63
N GLN A 234 -19.15 5.12 1.63
CA GLN A 234 -19.70 4.67 2.92
C GLN A 234 -21.15 4.19 2.74
N GLN A 235 -21.36 2.88 2.59
CA GLN A 235 -22.68 2.29 2.74
C GLN A 235 -22.90 1.92 4.21
N PRO A 236 -23.94 2.44 4.89
CA PRO A 236 -24.22 2.10 6.28
C PRO A 236 -24.63 0.61 6.35
N GLY A 237 -23.70 -0.23 6.80
CA GLY A 237 -23.93 -1.65 7.08
C GLY A 237 -23.44 -2.65 6.02
N GLY A 238 -22.83 -2.22 4.92
CA GLY A 238 -22.35 -3.11 3.85
C GLY A 238 -20.86 -3.42 3.94
N SER A 239 -20.51 -4.70 3.95
CA SER A 239 -19.18 -5.18 3.51
C SER A 239 -18.87 -4.55 2.15
N ILE A 240 -17.60 -4.18 1.88
CA ILE A 240 -17.16 -3.91 0.51
C ILE A 240 -17.26 -5.22 -0.25
N VAL A 241 -18.46 -5.48 -0.76
CA VAL A 241 -18.62 -6.14 -2.04
C VAL A 241 -18.05 -5.12 -3.00
N PHE A 242 -16.78 -5.30 -3.37
CA PHE A 242 -16.30 -4.84 -4.65
C PHE A 242 -17.45 -4.99 -5.64
N SER A 243 -17.81 -3.96 -6.40
CA SER A 243 -18.70 -4.13 -7.57
C SER A 243 -18.25 -5.33 -8.43
N ILE A 244 -16.96 -5.67 -8.34
CA ILE A 244 -16.29 -6.83 -8.92
C ILE A 244 -16.72 -8.20 -8.33
N ALA A 245 -17.09 -8.29 -7.06
CA ALA A 245 -17.65 -9.50 -6.45
C ALA A 245 -19.17 -9.63 -6.66
N ALA A 246 -19.88 -8.55 -7.00
CA ALA A 246 -21.30 -8.63 -7.38
C ALA A 246 -21.48 -9.45 -8.67
N GLY A 247 -20.54 -9.35 -9.64
CA GLY A 247 -20.56 -10.16 -10.86
C GLY A 247 -20.35 -11.66 -10.63
N LEU A 248 -19.44 -12.03 -9.72
CA LEU A 248 -19.14 -13.42 -9.37
C LEU A 248 -20.16 -14.04 -8.39
N TRP A 249 -20.79 -13.23 -7.52
CA TRP A 249 -21.83 -13.71 -6.60
C TRP A 249 -23.23 -13.76 -7.21
N ASN A 250 -23.56 -12.92 -8.21
CA ASN A 250 -24.87 -12.95 -8.88
C ASN A 250 -25.08 -14.21 -9.74
N VAL A 251 -24.01 -14.86 -10.21
CA VAL A 251 -24.10 -16.15 -10.93
C VAL A 251 -24.44 -17.32 -9.99
N ILE A 252 -24.19 -17.19 -8.69
CA ILE A 252 -24.51 -18.20 -7.66
C ILE A 252 -25.80 -17.86 -6.89
N ARG A 253 -26.24 -16.59 -6.89
CA ARG A 253 -27.52 -16.13 -6.31
C ARG A 253 -28.42 -15.45 -7.34
N MET A 254 -28.69 -16.14 -8.45
CA MET A 254 -29.78 -15.78 -9.35
C MET A 254 -31.13 -16.17 -8.71
N GLY A 255 -31.48 -15.42 -7.66
CA GLY A 255 -32.70 -15.57 -6.88
C GLY A 255 -32.61 -14.68 -5.63
N ILE A 256 -33.47 -13.65 -5.58
CA ILE A 256 -33.71 -12.69 -4.48
C ILE A 256 -33.00 -11.33 -4.71
N GLY A 257 -33.80 -10.33 -5.09
CA GLY A 257 -33.37 -8.97 -5.45
C GLY A 257 -33.69 -7.87 -4.42
N SER A 258 -33.83 -6.64 -4.96
CA SER A 258 -34.09 -5.32 -4.34
C SER A 258 -32.81 -4.60 -3.86
N GLY A 259 -32.44 -3.37 -4.26
CA GLY A 259 -33.18 -2.26 -4.86
C GLY A 259 -33.38 -1.14 -3.82
N SER A 260 -32.48 -0.15 -3.75
CA SER A 260 -32.76 1.19 -3.20
C SER A 260 -31.60 2.18 -3.43
N LYS A 261 -31.93 3.37 -3.96
CA LYS A 261 -31.08 4.57 -4.07
C LYS A 261 -31.39 5.47 -2.88
N ASN A 262 -30.40 6.21 -2.35
CA ASN A 262 -30.68 7.46 -1.63
C ASN A 262 -29.59 8.50 -1.88
N VAL A 263 -30.05 9.67 -2.32
CA VAL A 263 -29.31 10.94 -2.51
C VAL A 263 -29.44 11.73 -1.21
N GLN A 264 -28.36 12.31 -0.70
CA GLN A 264 -28.43 13.35 0.34
C GLN A 264 -27.53 14.55 0.02
N ILE A 265 -28.01 15.70 0.52
CA ILE A 265 -27.82 17.08 0.06
C ILE A 265 -26.74 17.78 0.90
N ALA A 266 -25.92 18.62 0.26
CA ALA A 266 -24.80 19.35 0.87
C ALA A 266 -25.22 20.71 1.48
N HIS A 267 -24.54 21.13 2.56
CA HIS A 267 -24.58 22.49 3.11
C HIS A 267 -23.16 23.03 3.38
N ASN A 268 -22.77 24.03 2.58
CA ASN A 268 -21.87 25.18 2.77
C ASN A 268 -20.62 25.11 3.70
N GLY A 269 -19.49 24.72 3.10
CA GLY A 269 -18.11 25.09 3.44
C GLY A 269 -17.22 25.04 2.19
N ALA A 270 -17.52 25.85 1.17
CA ALA A 270 -17.19 25.58 -0.24
C ALA A 270 -15.72 25.30 -0.62
N ALA A 271 -14.71 25.80 0.09
CA ALA A 271 -13.30 25.53 -0.26
C ALA A 271 -12.76 24.25 0.40
N GLU A 272 -12.96 24.09 1.72
CA GLU A 272 -12.57 22.89 2.46
C GLU A 272 -13.43 21.68 2.08
N ASP A 273 -14.72 21.89 1.79
CA ASP A 273 -15.61 20.83 1.33
C ASP A 273 -15.27 20.38 -0.10
N GLU A 274 -14.79 21.29 -0.97
CA GLU A 274 -14.34 20.90 -2.30
C GLU A 274 -12.99 20.20 -2.29
N GLU A 275 -12.05 20.61 -1.43
CA GLU A 275 -10.80 19.86 -1.23
C GLU A 275 -11.07 18.47 -0.63
N ARG A 276 -11.94 18.38 0.38
CA ARG A 276 -12.35 17.08 0.95
C ARG A 276 -13.10 16.22 -0.05
N LYS A 277 -13.93 16.81 -0.91
CA LYS A 277 -14.60 16.09 -2.01
C LYS A 277 -13.59 15.61 -3.04
N ARG A 278 -12.63 16.44 -3.46
CA ARG A 278 -11.54 16.04 -4.37
C ARG A 278 -10.71 14.91 -3.79
N ASP A 279 -10.30 15.00 -2.52
CA ASP A 279 -9.55 13.94 -1.85
C ASP A 279 -10.34 12.63 -1.73
N THR A 280 -11.67 12.71 -1.71
CA THR A 280 -12.54 11.53 -1.67
C THR A 280 -12.87 10.99 -3.06
N GLU A 281 -12.97 11.85 -4.07
CA GLU A 281 -13.39 11.49 -5.44
C GLU A 281 -12.20 11.10 -6.33
N THR A 282 -11.04 11.74 -6.16
CA THR A 282 -9.81 11.53 -6.96
C THR A 282 -8.56 11.33 -6.07
N PRO A 283 -8.60 10.40 -5.08
CA PRO A 283 -7.51 10.23 -4.12
C PRO A 283 -6.17 9.88 -4.76
N LEU A 284 -6.18 9.15 -5.89
CA LEU A 284 -4.95 8.82 -6.60
C LEU A 284 -4.22 10.07 -7.08
N ALA A 285 -4.96 11.09 -7.55
CA ALA A 285 -4.39 12.35 -8.00
C ALA A 285 -3.78 13.15 -6.82
N SER A 286 -4.52 13.28 -5.72
CA SER A 286 -4.04 13.98 -4.51
C SER A 286 -2.79 13.31 -3.93
N GLN A 287 -2.81 11.98 -3.77
CA GLN A 287 -1.66 11.23 -3.23
C GLN A 287 -0.47 11.24 -4.20
N SER A 288 -0.71 11.19 -5.51
CA SER A 288 0.36 11.30 -6.51
C SER A 288 1.07 12.65 -6.42
N LEU A 289 0.31 13.74 -6.27
CA LEU A 289 0.88 15.08 -6.08
C LEU A 289 1.67 15.17 -4.78
N LEU A 290 1.15 14.62 -3.69
CA LEU A 290 1.84 14.61 -2.40
C LEU A 290 3.17 13.86 -2.49
N LEU A 291 3.19 12.66 -3.09
CA LEU A 291 4.41 11.89 -3.28
C LEU A 291 5.41 12.65 -4.16
N LEU A 292 4.95 13.26 -5.25
CA LEU A 292 5.79 14.09 -6.11
C LEU A 292 6.42 15.25 -5.35
N LEU A 293 5.66 15.95 -4.50
CA LEU A 293 6.17 17.03 -3.67
C LEU A 293 7.21 16.56 -2.67
N VAL A 294 6.99 15.41 -2.01
CA VAL A 294 7.97 14.83 -1.07
C VAL A 294 9.27 14.48 -1.80
N LEU A 295 9.17 13.76 -2.93
CA LEU A 295 10.33 13.32 -3.69
C LEU A 295 11.14 14.49 -4.27
N THR A 296 10.48 15.54 -4.77
CA THR A 296 11.15 16.66 -5.45
C THR A 296 11.71 17.71 -4.47
N ASN A 297 11.07 17.92 -3.32
CA ASN A 297 11.52 18.92 -2.35
C ASN A 297 12.64 18.43 -1.44
N HIS A 298 12.88 17.12 -1.38
CA HIS A 298 13.91 16.59 -0.52
C HIS A 298 15.34 16.96 -0.96
N CYS A 299 16.22 17.28 0.00
CA CYS A 299 17.54 17.89 -0.24
C CYS A 299 18.73 17.01 0.20
N THR A 300 18.58 15.69 0.24
CA THR A 300 19.64 14.79 0.75
C THR A 300 20.73 14.43 -0.21
N ALA A 301 20.46 14.50 -1.51
CA ALA A 301 21.47 14.27 -2.53
C ALA A 301 21.94 15.60 -3.11
N VAL A 302 23.24 15.68 -3.45
CA VAL A 302 23.82 16.81 -4.21
C VAL A 302 23.04 17.07 -5.50
N GLN A 303 22.47 16.03 -6.09
CA GLN A 303 21.50 16.11 -7.18
C GLN A 303 20.28 15.24 -6.87
N ASN A 304 19.11 15.86 -6.70
CA ASN A 304 17.85 15.13 -6.55
C ASN A 304 17.36 14.66 -7.93
N PRO A 305 17.25 13.33 -8.17
CA PRO A 305 16.91 12.80 -9.49
C PRO A 305 15.50 13.16 -9.92
N TYR A 306 14.52 13.13 -9.01
CA TYR A 306 13.12 13.49 -9.30
C TYR A 306 12.97 14.98 -9.59
N ARG A 307 13.68 15.84 -8.85
CA ARG A 307 13.73 17.29 -9.13
C ARG A 307 14.32 17.55 -10.50
N LYS A 308 15.44 16.89 -10.83
CA LYS A 308 16.08 17.01 -12.14
C LYS A 308 15.14 16.53 -13.26
N ALA A 309 14.48 15.39 -13.08
CA ALA A 309 13.51 14.86 -14.03
C ALA A 309 12.36 15.85 -14.27
N LEU A 310 11.77 16.40 -13.19
CA LEU A 310 10.69 17.40 -13.27
C LEU A 310 11.08 18.64 -14.08
N PHE A 311 12.32 19.13 -13.92
CA PHE A 311 12.81 20.31 -14.66
C PHE A 311 13.48 19.99 -16.00
N SER A 312 13.68 18.71 -16.32
CA SER A 312 14.30 18.30 -17.59
C SER A 312 13.34 18.40 -18.77
N PHE A 313 12.03 18.28 -18.53
CA PHE A 313 10.96 18.29 -19.54
C PHE A 313 11.23 17.33 -20.72
N ILE A 314 11.88 16.19 -20.44
CA ILE A 314 12.19 15.16 -21.45
C ILE A 314 10.94 14.30 -21.65
N ASP A 315 10.54 14.11 -22.91
CA ASP A 315 9.44 13.22 -23.28
C ASP A 315 9.88 11.75 -23.16
N MET A 316 9.00 10.88 -22.63
CA MET A 316 9.27 9.46 -22.38
C MET A 316 9.44 8.65 -23.68
N GLN A 317 9.30 9.26 -24.86
CA GLN A 317 9.49 8.63 -26.17
C GLN A 317 10.97 8.49 -26.59
N GLY A 318 11.93 8.81 -25.71
CA GLY A 318 13.33 9.04 -26.09
C GLY A 318 14.39 8.04 -25.60
N GLU A 319 14.06 6.85 -25.07
CA GLU A 319 15.08 5.88 -24.63
C GLU A 319 14.80 4.45 -25.12
N TYR A 320 14.88 4.26 -26.44
CA TYR A 320 15.32 3.00 -27.05
C TYR A 320 16.27 3.33 -28.21
N CYS A 321 17.56 3.45 -27.91
CA CYS A 321 18.65 3.34 -28.87
C CYS A 321 19.81 2.59 -28.22
#